data_AF-A0A0A0BJZ3-F1
#
_entry.id   AF-A0A0A0BJZ3-F1
#
_cell.length_a   1.000
_cell.length_b   1.000
_cell.length_c   1.000
_cell.angle_alpha   90.00
_cell.angle_beta   90.00
_cell.angle_gamma   90.00
#
_symmetry.space_group_name_H-M   'P 1'
#
loop_
_entity.id
_entity.type
_entity.pdbx_description
1 polymer ?
#
loop_
_entity_poly.entity_id
_entity_poly.type
_entity_poly.pdbx_seq_one_letter_code
_entity_poly.pdbx_strand_id
1 'polypeptide(L)'
;MLHMTHDHDGPPGVPISEVLSDLRIPPLPEATTASDVFAFVKLREPDGGIGWAVRVTPDLDDEEVLGLLVGYVEHLKQEAASSWNSTDPTRPAS
;
A
#
# COMPACT_ATOMS: atom_id res chain seq x y z
N MET A 1 -9.63 -15.07 5.69
CA MET A 1 -10.64 -14.52 4.77
C MET A 1 -10.75 -13.04 5.10
N LEU A 2 -10.23 -12.16 4.24
CA LEU A 2 -10.38 -10.71 4.42
C LEU A 2 -11.83 -10.37 4.04
N HIS A 3 -12.61 -9.90 5.02
CA HIS A 3 -14.00 -9.50 4.79
C HIS A 3 -13.97 -8.05 4.27
N MET A 4 -14.08 -7.88 2.95
CA MET A 4 -14.16 -6.55 2.33
C MET A 4 -15.63 -6.21 2.16
N THR A 5 -16.22 -5.59 3.17
CA THR A 5 -17.54 -4.95 3.08
C THR A 5 -17.34 -3.51 2.62
N HIS A 6 -17.68 -3.22 1.35
CA HIS A 6 -17.84 -1.86 0.87
C HIS A 6 -19.22 -1.34 1.27
N ASP A 7 -19.32 -0.92 2.53
CA ASP A 7 -20.48 -0.18 3.01
C ASP A 7 -20.24 1.31 2.75
N HIS A 8 -20.89 1.87 1.72
CA HIS A 8 -20.79 3.28 1.36
C HIS A 8 -21.57 4.22 2.31
N ASP A 9 -22.20 3.66 3.36
CA ASP A 9 -23.03 4.38 4.33
C ASP A 9 -22.35 4.54 5.70
N GLY A 10 -21.01 4.49 5.71
CA GLY A 10 -20.20 4.66 6.92
C GLY A 10 -20.16 6.11 7.43
N PRO A 11 -19.82 6.33 8.71
CA PRO A 11 -19.59 7.67 9.23
C PRO A 11 -18.54 8.42 8.40
N PRO A 12 -18.64 9.76 8.28
CA PRO A 12 -17.71 10.53 7.48
C PRO A 12 -16.26 10.24 7.89
N GLY A 13 -15.40 9.99 6.89
CA GLY A 13 -13.98 9.74 7.12
C GLY A 13 -13.30 10.90 7.83
N VAL A 14 -12.24 10.59 8.60
CA VAL A 14 -11.37 11.60 9.22
C VAL A 14 -10.12 11.82 8.37
N PRO A 15 -9.44 12.99 8.48
CA PRO A 15 -8.21 13.24 7.74
C PRO A 15 -7.18 12.12 7.91
N ILE A 16 -6.48 11.76 6.82
CA ILE A 16 -5.50 10.65 6.85
C ILE A 16 -4.40 10.85 7.89
N SER A 17 -4.03 12.10 8.19
CA SER A 17 -3.08 12.46 9.23
C SER A 17 -3.55 12.11 10.64
N GLU A 18 -4.86 12.03 10.87
CA GLU A 18 -5.43 11.57 12.15
C GLU A 18 -5.47 10.04 12.22
N VAL A 19 -5.70 9.36 11.09
CA VAL A 19 -5.71 7.89 11.01
C VAL A 19 -4.30 7.30 11.15
N LEU A 20 -3.31 7.94 10.54
CA LEU A 20 -1.92 7.45 10.44
C LEU A 20 -0.93 8.33 11.21
N SER A 21 -1.37 8.95 12.30
CA SER A 21 -0.65 10.03 13.00
C SER A 21 0.80 9.73 13.38
N ASP A 22 1.12 8.47 13.68
CA ASP A 22 2.47 8.05 14.09
C ASP A 22 3.36 7.59 12.92
N LEU A 23 2.81 7.50 11.71
CA LEU A 23 3.54 7.08 10.52
C LEU A 23 4.13 8.30 9.80
N ARG A 24 5.38 8.15 9.35
CA ARG A 24 6.03 9.10 8.44
C ARG A 24 6.07 8.51 7.05
N ILE A 25 5.38 9.16 6.12
CA ILE A 25 5.39 8.83 4.70
C ILE A 25 6.31 9.79 3.94
N PRO A 26 7.03 9.34 2.90
CA PRO A 26 7.77 10.22 2.00
C PRO A 26 6.85 11.30 1.38
N PRO A 27 7.38 12.49 1.07
CA PRO A 27 6.59 13.55 0.47
C PRO A 27 6.11 13.17 -0.93
N LEU A 28 4.97 13.74 -1.32
CA LEU A 28 4.48 13.67 -2.70
C LEU A 28 5.44 14.43 -3.64
N PRO A 29 5.44 14.11 -4.95
CA PRO A 29 6.17 14.89 -5.92
C PRO A 29 5.79 16.38 -5.89
N GLU A 30 6.74 17.26 -6.20
CA GLU A 30 6.51 18.70 -6.21
C GLU A 30 5.36 19.08 -7.14
N ALA A 31 4.60 20.11 -6.76
CA ALA A 31 3.44 20.62 -7.50
C ALA A 31 2.31 19.60 -7.76
N THR A 32 2.25 18.50 -6.99
CA THR A 32 1.12 17.56 -7.02
C THR A 32 0.18 17.75 -5.84
N THR A 33 -1.07 17.36 -6.03
CA THR A 33 -2.08 17.27 -4.96
C THR A 33 -2.68 15.87 -5.04
N ALA A 34 -2.74 15.16 -3.92
CA ALA A 34 -3.41 13.86 -3.87
C ALA A 34 -4.93 14.07 -3.92
N SER A 35 -5.61 13.35 -4.83
CA SER A 35 -7.07 13.28 -4.86
C SER A 35 -7.56 12.08 -4.05
N ASP A 36 -6.95 10.92 -4.27
CA ASP A 36 -7.43 9.63 -3.81
C ASP A 36 -6.31 8.75 -3.29
N VAL A 37 -6.68 7.75 -2.48
CA VAL A 37 -5.70 6.81 -1.93
C VAL A 37 -6.30 5.42 -1.76
N PHE A 38 -5.50 4.43 -2.14
CA PHE A 38 -5.63 3.05 -1.72
C PHE A 38 -4.45 2.68 -0.81
N ALA A 39 -4.74 2.27 0.42
CA ALA A 39 -3.71 2.00 1.44
C ALA A 39 -3.93 0.66 2.15
N PHE A 40 -2.84 -0.11 2.27
CA PHE A 40 -2.73 -1.21 3.22
C PHE A 40 -2.04 -0.73 4.50
N VAL A 41 -2.72 -0.88 5.63
CA VAL A 41 -2.23 -0.43 6.93
C VAL A 41 -2.00 -1.65 7.81
N LYS A 42 -0.75 -1.85 8.23
CA LYS A 42 -0.39 -2.87 9.20
C LYS A 42 -0.81 -2.42 10.60
N LEU A 43 -1.54 -3.26 11.31
CA LEU A 43 -2.02 -2.98 12.66
C LEU A 43 -1.24 -3.78 13.68
N ARG A 44 -1.08 -3.19 14.87
CA ARG A 44 -0.74 -3.92 16.09
C ARG A 44 -2.01 -4.11 16.88
N GLU A 45 -2.44 -5.34 17.01
CA GLU A 45 -3.69 -5.68 17.70
C GLU A 45 -3.50 -5.64 19.22
N PRO A 46 -4.59 -5.50 20.00
CA PRO A 46 -4.53 -5.43 21.47
C PRO A 46 -3.91 -6.68 22.12
N ASP A 47 -4.00 -7.83 21.47
CA ASP A 47 -3.42 -9.09 21.91
C ASP A 47 -1.91 -9.23 21.57
N GLY A 48 -1.31 -8.20 20.97
CA GLY A 48 0.07 -8.20 20.48
C GLY A 48 0.23 -8.83 19.10
N GLY A 49 -0.85 -9.28 18.48
CA GLY A 49 -0.90 -9.80 17.12
C GLY A 49 -0.67 -8.73 16.05
N ILE A 50 -0.52 -9.20 14.82
CA ILE A 50 -0.43 -8.35 13.63
C ILE A 50 -1.73 -8.47 12.85
N GLY A 51 -2.39 -7.34 12.67
CA GLY A 51 -3.55 -7.19 11.80
C GLY A 51 -3.21 -6.45 10.52
N TRP A 52 -4.15 -6.43 9.59
CA TRP A 52 -4.08 -5.64 8.36
C TRP A 52 -5.44 -5.02 8.07
N ALA A 53 -5.42 -3.76 7.66
CA ALA A 53 -6.60 -3.04 7.24
C ALA A 53 -6.39 -2.44 5.85
N VAL A 54 -7.48 -2.37 5.08
CA VAL A 54 -7.53 -1.67 3.80
C VAL A 54 -8.29 -0.36 3.99
N ARG A 55 -7.79 0.72 3.38
CA ARG A 55 -8.47 2.01 3.27
C ARG A 55 -8.50 2.43 1.81
N VAL A 56 -9.67 2.83 1.34
CA VAL A 56 -9.88 3.34 -0.02
C VAL A 56 -10.69 4.61 0.11
N THR A 57 -10.32 5.67 -0.61
CA THR A 57 -11.19 6.85 -0.74
C THR A 57 -12.39 6.52 -1.61
N PRO A 58 -13.54 7.21 -1.44
CA PRO A 58 -14.77 6.85 -2.11
C PRO A 58 -14.72 6.95 -3.64
N ASP A 59 -13.86 7.80 -4.19
CA ASP A 59 -13.83 8.11 -5.62
C ASP A 59 -12.89 7.20 -6.42
N LEU A 60 -12.17 6.26 -5.78
CA LEU A 60 -11.33 5.27 -6.48
C LEU A 60 -12.17 4.03 -6.83
N ASP A 61 -12.28 3.71 -8.12
CA ASP A 61 -13.07 2.55 -8.57
C ASP A 61 -12.31 1.21 -8.45
N ASP A 62 -13.05 0.10 -8.54
CA ASP A 62 -12.50 -1.26 -8.41
C ASP A 62 -11.49 -1.57 -9.52
N GLU A 63 -11.69 -1.06 -10.73
CA GLU A 63 -10.78 -1.24 -11.86
C GLU A 63 -9.44 -0.51 -11.63
N GLU A 64 -9.47 0.72 -11.11
CA GLU A 64 -8.30 1.51 -10.73
C GLU A 64 -7.54 0.83 -9.59
N VAL A 65 -8.24 0.37 -8.54
CA VAL A 65 -7.63 -0.41 -7.44
C VAL A 65 -6.95 -1.66 -8.00
N LEU A 66 -7.62 -2.41 -8.87
CA LEU A 66 -7.08 -3.63 -9.45
C LEU A 66 -5.83 -3.34 -10.31
N GLY A 67 -5.87 -2.29 -11.12
CA GLY A 67 -4.75 -1.84 -11.92
C GLY A 67 -3.52 -1.51 -11.07
N LEU A 68 -3.71 -0.77 -9.98
CA LEU A 68 -2.65 -0.44 -9.02
C LEU A 68 -2.06 -1.69 -8.37
N LEU A 69 -2.91 -2.62 -7.94
CA LEU A 69 -2.48 -3.88 -7.31
C LEU A 69 -1.66 -4.76 -8.27
N VAL A 70 -2.12 -4.92 -9.50
CA VAL A 70 -1.39 -5.69 -10.53
C VAL A 70 -0.04 -5.05 -10.81
N GLY A 71 0.00 -3.73 -11.01
CA GLY A 71 1.25 -3.00 -11.22
C GLY A 71 2.22 -3.16 -10.05
N TYR A 72 1.74 -3.07 -8.81
CA TYR A 72 2.58 -3.25 -7.63
C TYR A 72 3.11 -4.68 -7.49
N VAL A 73 2.28 -5.69 -7.78
CA VAL A 73 2.72 -7.10 -7.79
C VAL A 73 3.83 -7.32 -8.82
N GLU A 74 3.70 -6.77 -10.03
CA GLU A 74 4.75 -6.89 -11.05
C GLU A 74 6.04 -6.16 -10.63
N HIS A 75 5.94 -4.99 -10.00
CA HIS A 75 7.09 -4.30 -9.42
C HIS A 75 7.80 -5.17 -8.35
N LEU A 76 7.04 -5.76 -7.42
CA LEU A 76 7.61 -6.65 -6.38
C LEU A 76 8.31 -7.88 -6.99
N LYS A 77 7.77 -8.45 -8.07
CA LYS A 77 8.43 -9.56 -8.79
C LYS A 77 9.76 -9.12 -9.39
N GLN A 78 9.83 -7.92 -9.97
CA GLN A 78 11.06 -7.36 -10.54
C GLN A 78 12.11 -7.08 -9.46
N GLU A 79 11.71 -6.49 -8.34
CA GLU A 79 12.60 -6.25 -7.18
C GLU A 79 13.15 -7.57 -6.64
N ALA A 80 12.28 -8.57 -6.45
CA ALA A 80 12.69 -9.90 -6.03
C ALA A 80 13.73 -10.47 -7.01
N ALA A 81 13.42 -10.53 -8.31
CA ALA A 81 14.33 -11.03 -9.34
C ALA A 81 15.69 -10.29 -9.36
N SER A 82 15.69 -8.97 -9.15
CA SER A 82 16.89 -8.13 -9.15
C SER A 82 17.77 -8.39 -7.91
N SER A 83 17.16 -8.69 -6.76
CA SER A 83 17.88 -9.06 -5.54
C SER A 83 18.64 -10.39 -5.70
N TRP A 84 18.09 -11.34 -6.49
CA TRP A 84 18.76 -12.60 -6.82
C TRP A 84 19.97 -12.39 -7.73
N ASN A 85 19.87 -11.52 -8.74
CA ASN A 85 20.98 -11.23 -9.67
C ASN A 85 22.16 -10.49 -9.02
N SER A 86 21.89 -9.74 -7.94
CA SER A 86 22.93 -9.05 -7.16
C SER A 86 23.65 -9.98 -6.19
N THR A 87 23.11 -11.18 -5.97
CA THR A 87 23.66 -12.23 -5.09
C THR A 87 24.24 -13.40 -5.90
N ASP A 88 24.68 -13.16 -7.15
CA ASP A 88 25.41 -14.18 -7.92
C ASP A 88 26.92 -14.17 -7.58
N PRO A 89 27.43 -15.09 -6.73
CA PRO A 89 28.86 -15.21 -6.41
C PRO A 89 29.71 -15.71 -7.59
N THR A 90 29.12 -16.02 -8.75
CA THR A 90 29.82 -16.57 -9.92
C THR A 90 30.13 -15.57 -11.03
N ARG A 91 29.91 -14.25 -10.85
CA ARG A 91 30.39 -13.24 -11.80
C ARG A 91 31.91 -13.08 -11.72
N PRO A 92 32.71 -13.49 -12.74
CA PRO A 92 34.14 -13.19 -12.73
C PRO A 92 34.35 -11.68 -12.86
N ALA A 93 35.24 -11.14 -12.02
CA ALA A 93 35.66 -9.74 -12.11
C ALA A 93 36.19 -9.47 -13.53
N SER A 94 35.61 -8.49 -14.21
CA SER A 94 36.12 -7.94 -15.46
C SER A 94 37.16 -6.87 -15.17
#